data_AF-A0A8S3JPQ4-F1
#
_entry.id   AF-A0A8S3JPQ4-F1
#
_cell.length_a   1.000
_cell.length_b   1.000
_cell.length_c   1.000
_cell.angle_alpha   90.00
_cell.angle_beta   90.00
_cell.angle_gamma   90.00
#
_symmetry.space_group_name_H-M   'P 1'
#
loop_
_entity.id
_entity.type
_entity.pdbx_description
1 polymer ?
#
loop_
_entity_poly.entity_id
_entity_poly.type
_entity_poly.pdbx_seq_one_letter_code
_entity_poly.pdbx_strand_id
1 'polypeptide(L)' 'WIKGKTVNEANTIKNQDIAKELCLPPVKLHCSMLAEDAIKAAINDYHTKKDKQQKST' A
#
# COMPACT_ATOMS: atom_id res chain seq x y z
N TRP A 1 8.49 -0.75 6.58
CA TRP A 1 8.08 -2.05 6.02
C TRP A 1 8.02 -2.08 4.49
N ILE A 2 7.59 -1.00 3.82
CA ILE A 2 7.47 -0.96 2.34
C ILE A 2 8.77 -0.56 1.62
N LYS A 3 9.69 0.13 2.30
CA LYS A 3 10.96 0.60 1.72
C LYS A 3 11.86 -0.58 1.37
N GLY A 4 12.19 -0.75 0.08
CA GLY A 4 13.04 -1.83 -0.43
C GLY A 4 12.29 -3.03 -1.01
N LYS A 5 10.95 -3.07 -0.91
CA LYS A 5 10.11 -4.09 -1.54
C LYS A 5 9.76 -3.74 -2.98
N THR A 6 9.54 -4.75 -3.81
CA THR A 6 9.00 -4.54 -5.15
C THR A 6 7.54 -4.09 -5.11
N VAL A 7 7.05 -3.45 -6.18
CA VAL A 7 5.66 -2.99 -6.26
C VAL A 7 4.65 -4.14 -6.10
N ASN A 8 4.99 -5.33 -6.62
CA ASN A 8 4.17 -6.53 -6.47
C ASN A 8 4.11 -7.00 -5.01
N GLU A 9 5.24 -6.98 -4.30
CA GLU A 9 5.27 -7.29 -2.86
C GLU A 9 4.52 -6.24 -2.02
N ALA A 10 4.54 -4.97 -2.43
CA ALA A 10 3.78 -3.93 -1.75
C ALA A 10 2.26 -4.12 -1.95
N ASN A 11 1.84 -4.68 -3.09
CA ASN A 11 0.43 -4.97 -3.40
C ASN A 11 -0.11 -6.18 -2.59
N THR A 12 0.74 -7.15 -2.27
CA THR A 12 0.34 -8.33 -1.49
C THR A 12 0.20 -8.06 0.01
N ILE A 13 0.57 -6.87 0.49
CA ILE A 13 0.41 -6.47 1.90
C ILE A 13 -1.08 -6.33 2.23
N LYS A 14 -1.56 -7.08 3.22
CA LYS A 14 -2.94 -7.03 3.71
C LYS A 14 -3.07 -6.24 5.01
N ASN A 15 -4.24 -5.66 5.26
CA ASN A 15 -4.54 -4.99 6.55
C ASN A 15 -4.24 -5.89 7.76
N GLN A 16 -4.43 -7.20 7.64
CA GLN A 16 -4.22 -8.14 8.74
C GLN A 16 -2.75 -8.22 9.17
N ASP A 17 -1.82 -8.16 8.22
CA ASP A 17 -0.39 -8.17 8.50
C ASP A 17 0.05 -6.86 9.15
N ILE A 18 -0.50 -5.73 8.67
CA ILE A 18 -0.28 -4.40 9.25
C ILE A 18 -0.84 -4.34 10.69
N ALA A 19 -2.04 -4.87 10.92
CA ALA A 19 -2.68 -4.86 12.23
C ALA A 19 -1.96 -5.75 13.25
N LYS A 20 -1.45 -6.91 12.81
CA LYS A 20 -0.66 -7.83 13.63
C LYS A 20 0.68 -7.21 14.02
N GLU A 21 1.37 -6.57 13.08
CA GLU A 21 2.68 -5.94 13.34
C GLU A 21 2.55 -4.75 14.30
N LEU A 22 1.49 -3.95 14.17
CA LEU A 22 1.22 -2.80 15.05
C LEU A 22 0.52 -3.17 16.37
N CYS A 23 0.21 -4.46 16.59
CA CYS A 23 -0.49 -4.97 17.77
C CYS A 23 -1.74 -4.12 18.13
N LEU A 24 -2.50 -3.73 17.10
CA LEU A 24 -3.60 -2.79 17.28
C LEU A 24 -4.74 -3.47 18.05
N PRO A 25 -5.24 -2.85 19.15
CA PRO A 25 -6.42 -3.36 19.83
C PRO A 25 -7.63 -3.35 18.86
N PRO A 26 -8.63 -4.23 19.06
CA PRO A 26 -9.71 -4.46 18.10
C PRO A 26 -10.48 -3.20 17.66
N VAL A 27 -10.50 -2.16 18.50
CA VAL A 27 -11.14 -0.87 18.20
C VAL A 27 -10.39 -0.05 17.13
N LYS A 28 -9.09 -0.30 16.91
CA LYS A 28 -8.23 0.44 15.97
C LYS A 28 -7.94 -0.30 14.66
N LEU A 29 -8.66 -1.38 14.37
CA LEU A 29 -8.55 -2.15 13.11
C LEU A 29 -8.92 -1.32 11.86
N HIS A 30 -9.71 -0.24 12.00
CA HIS A 30 -10.01 0.65 10.88
C HIS A 30 -8.74 1.34 10.35
N CYS A 31 -7.73 1.58 11.21
CA CYS A 31 -6.47 2.21 10.81
C CYS A 31 -5.67 1.30 9.86
N SER A 32 -5.75 -0.01 10.03
CA SER A 32 -5.10 -0.96 9.12
C SER A 32 -5.80 -1.07 7.76
N MET A 33 -7.12 -0.90 7.71
CA MET A 33 -7.86 -0.81 6.43
C MET A 33 -7.47 0.45 5.67
N LEU A 34 -7.45 1.60 6.36
CA LEU A 34 -7.00 2.87 5.76
C LEU A 34 -5.56 2.80 5.24
N ALA A 35 -4.68 2.11 5.97
CA ALA A 35 -3.30 1.91 5.52
C ALA A 35 -3.22 1.04 4.26
N GLU A 36 -4.00 -0.05 4.18
CA GLU A 36 -4.07 -0.89 2.99
C GLU A 36 -4.58 -0.12 1.75
N ASP A 37 -5.66 0.64 1.91
CA ASP A 37 -6.24 1.42 0.82
C ASP A 37 -5.27 2.51 0.33
N ALA A 38 -4.56 3.18 1.25
CA ALA A 38 -3.54 4.17 0.90
C ALA A 38 -2.39 3.55 0.09
N ILE A 39 -1.94 2.34 0.46
CA ILE A 39 -0.87 1.63 -0.27
C ILE A 39 -1.34 1.25 -1.68
N LYS A 40 -2.55 0.69 -1.82
CA LYS A 40 -3.10 0.32 -3.13
C LYS A 40 -3.29 1.54 -4.02
N ALA A 41 -3.82 2.64 -3.48
CA ALA A 41 -3.99 3.88 -4.20
C ALA A 41 -2.64 4.45 -4.68
N ALA A 42 -1.62 4.44 -3.82
CA ALA A 42 -0.27 4.89 -4.17
C ALA A 42 0.39 4.03 -5.25
N ILE A 43 0.18 2.71 -5.22
CA ILE A 43 0.66 1.80 -6.26
C ILE A 43 -0.03 2.08 -7.60
N ASN A 44 -1.36 2.23 -7.59
CA ASN A 44 -2.13 2.53 -8.80
C ASN A 44 -1.74 3.88 -9.42
N ASP A 45 -1.52 4.89 -8.58
CA ASP A 45 -1.02 6.20 -9.01
C ASP A 45 0.41 6.11 -9.57
N TYR A 46 1.30 5.31 -8.95
CA TYR A 46 2.64 5.06 -9.47
C TYR A 46 2.62 4.44 -10.88
N HIS A 47 1.75 3.43 -11.11
CA HIS A 47 1.57 2.84 -12.43
C HIS A 47 1.04 3.86 -13.45
N THR A 48 0.01 4.62 -13.08
CA THR A 48 -0.60 5.65 -13.93
C THR A 48 0.39 6.76 -14.28
N LYS A 49 1.20 7.20 -13.31
CA LYS A 49 2.26 8.21 -13.53
C LYS A 49 3.35 7.66 -14.44
N LYS A 50 3.79 6.41 -14.27
CA LYS A 50 4.76 5.78 -15.17
C LYS A 50 4.27 5.75 -16.62
N ASP A 51 2.99 5.41 -16.82
CA ASP A 51 2.37 5.40 -18.15
C ASP A 51 2.28 6.81 -18.76
N LYS A 52 1.89 7.80 -17.96
CA LYS A 52 1.88 9.22 -18.38
C LYS A 52 3.28 9.77 -18.68
N GLN A 53 4.30 9.35 -17.93
CA GLN A 53 5.67 9.83 -18.09
C GLN A 53 6.35 9.26 -19.35
N GLN A 54 5.91 8.10 -19.84
CA GLN A 54 6.33 7.56 -21.14
C GLN A 54 5.65 8.22 -22.35
N LYS A 55 4.51 8.91 -22.17
CA LYS A 55 3.80 9.62 -23.24
C LYS A 55 4.25 11.09 -23.44
N SER A 56 5.30 11.54 -22.76
CA SER A 56 5.85 12.90 -22.88
C SER A 56 7.28 12.94 -23.40
N THR A 57 7.74 11.88 -24.08
CA THR A 57 8.99 11.85 -24.86
C THR A 57 8.68 11.34 -26.25
#